data_AF-A0A0A2STL8-F1
#
_entry.id   AF-A0A0A2STL8-F1
#
_cell.length_a   1.000
_cell.length_b   1.000
_cell.length_c   1.000
_cell.angle_alpha   90.00
_cell.angle_beta   90.00
_cell.angle_gamma   90.00
#
_symmetry.space_group_name_H-M   'P 1'
#
loop_
_entity.id
_entity.type
_entity.pdbx_description
1 polymer ?
#
loop_
_entity_poly.entity_id
_entity_poly.type
_entity_poly.pdbx_seq_one_letter_code
_entity_poly.pdbx_strand_id
1 'polypeptide(L)'
;MEKILWSISALFLITNSFAIEIPESIQSSNKDLLPSPFPVYVIEGHGVINHAYPGAIKVFLPTDNSYKDYPGCYIACYSHNQGVYAISSTISVMGQIRVKGQYEARICQPDRYKNKDISTVNRFKQLCAEKIPSCHNNSCWAGGDTGGWFGIQ
;
A
#
# COMPACT_ATOMS: atom_id res chain seq x y z
N MET A 1 -35.60 -30.32 60.16
CA MET A 1 -34.46 -30.82 59.37
C MET A 1 -34.90 -30.80 57.92
N GLU A 2 -34.46 -29.83 57.11
CA GLU A 2 -34.47 -29.95 55.66
C GLU A 2 -33.24 -29.20 55.13
N LYS A 3 -32.37 -29.91 54.41
CA LYS A 3 -31.20 -29.37 53.74
C LYS A 3 -31.50 -29.39 52.24
N ILE A 4 -31.78 -28.22 51.68
CA ILE A 4 -31.98 -28.07 50.23
C ILE A 4 -30.60 -27.82 49.62
N LEU A 5 -30.05 -28.84 48.93
CA LEU A 5 -28.82 -28.73 48.14
C LEU A 5 -29.15 -28.08 46.80
N TRP A 6 -28.59 -26.89 46.52
CA TRP A 6 -28.59 -26.31 45.17
C TRP A 6 -27.37 -26.81 44.41
N SER A 7 -27.59 -27.70 43.45
CA SER A 7 -26.59 -28.08 42.45
C SER A 7 -26.40 -26.92 41.47
N ILE A 8 -25.27 -26.23 41.55
CA ILE A 8 -24.88 -25.21 40.57
C ILE A 8 -24.22 -25.95 39.39
N SER A 9 -24.98 -26.13 38.31
CA SER A 9 -24.43 -26.57 37.02
C SER A 9 -23.51 -25.49 36.47
N ALA A 10 -22.20 -25.75 36.45
CA ALA A 10 -21.21 -24.89 35.82
C ALA A 10 -21.38 -24.96 34.29
N LEU A 11 -21.93 -23.89 33.71
CA LEU A 11 -22.03 -23.70 32.27
C LEU A 11 -20.63 -23.27 31.75
N PHE A 12 -19.88 -24.21 31.16
CA PHE A 12 -18.65 -23.88 30.44
C PHE A 12 -19.01 -23.12 29.14
N LEU A 13 -18.90 -21.80 29.17
CA LEU A 13 -18.96 -20.96 27.96
C LEU A 13 -17.64 -21.13 27.21
N ILE A 14 -17.64 -21.96 26.17
CA ILE A 14 -16.56 -22.02 25.19
C ILE A 14 -16.65 -20.75 24.34
N THR A 15 -15.79 -19.78 24.61
CA THR A 15 -15.64 -18.59 23.76
C THR A 15 -14.86 -18.99 22.50
N ASN A 16 -15.54 -19.12 21.37
CA ASN A 16 -14.87 -19.17 20.07
C ASN A 16 -14.29 -17.77 19.78
N SER A 17 -12.98 -17.60 19.98
CA SER A 17 -12.26 -16.47 19.40
C SER A 17 -12.25 -16.63 17.89
N PHE A 18 -13.06 -15.84 17.19
CA PHE A 18 -12.91 -15.67 15.76
C PHE A 18 -11.59 -14.93 15.52
N ALA A 19 -10.56 -15.65 15.06
CA ALA A 19 -9.41 -15.02 14.46
C ALA A 19 -9.90 -14.30 13.19
N ILE A 20 -9.68 -12.99 13.13
CA ILE A 20 -9.98 -12.19 11.93
C ILE A 20 -9.05 -12.70 10.83
N GLU A 21 -9.58 -13.47 9.89
CA GLU A 21 -8.88 -13.84 8.67
C GLU A 21 -8.62 -12.55 7.88
N ILE A 22 -7.33 -12.21 7.71
CA ILE A 22 -6.93 -11.10 6.84
C ILE A 22 -7.33 -11.51 5.42
N PRO A 23 -8.05 -10.66 4.65
CA PRO A 23 -8.47 -10.98 3.29
C PRO A 23 -7.29 -11.49 2.45
N GLU A 24 -7.47 -12.61 1.74
CA GLU A 24 -6.44 -13.21 0.87
C GLU A 24 -5.83 -12.21 -0.14
N SER A 25 -6.58 -11.17 -0.51
CA SER A 25 -6.13 -10.07 -1.37
C SER A 25 -4.99 -9.24 -0.79
N ILE A 26 -4.91 -9.09 0.54
CA ILE A 26 -3.80 -8.40 1.20
C ILE A 26 -2.56 -9.29 1.23
N GLN A 27 -2.75 -10.60 1.43
CA GLN A 27 -1.64 -11.56 1.51
C GLN A 27 -0.94 -11.75 0.16
N SER A 28 -1.67 -11.72 -0.96
CA SER A 28 -1.08 -11.71 -2.30
C SER A 28 -0.33 -10.42 -2.59
N SER A 29 -0.88 -9.26 -2.19
CA SER A 29 -0.27 -7.94 -2.47
C SER A 29 1.12 -7.74 -1.85
N ASN A 30 1.40 -8.42 -0.73
CA ASN A 30 2.70 -8.36 -0.06
C ASN A 30 3.74 -9.33 -0.66
N LYS A 31 3.27 -10.30 -1.44
CA LYS A 31 4.08 -11.39 -2.01
C LYS A 31 4.41 -11.14 -3.47
N ASP A 32 3.44 -10.70 -4.25
CA ASP A 32 3.56 -10.66 -5.70
C ASP A 32 4.29 -9.40 -6.19
N LEU A 33 5.09 -9.58 -7.24
CA LEU A 33 5.72 -8.46 -7.94
C LEU A 33 4.75 -7.92 -8.99
N LEU A 34 4.62 -6.60 -9.03
CA LEU A 34 3.87 -5.91 -10.07
C LEU A 34 4.65 -5.88 -11.40
N PRO A 35 3.97 -5.79 -12.55
CA PRO A 35 4.62 -5.45 -13.82
C PRO A 35 5.50 -4.20 -13.73
N SER A 36 6.59 -4.16 -14.49
CA SER A 36 7.47 -3.00 -14.60
C SER A 36 7.69 -2.63 -16.07
N PRO A 37 7.13 -1.50 -16.56
CA PRO A 37 6.30 -0.53 -15.83
C PRO A 37 4.90 -1.08 -15.51
N PHE A 38 4.25 -0.51 -14.49
CA PHE A 38 2.91 -0.91 -14.03
C PHE A 38 1.82 -0.12 -14.77
N PRO A 39 0.85 -0.76 -15.43
CA PRO A 39 -0.24 -0.05 -16.08
C PRO A 39 -1.23 0.51 -15.05
N VAL A 40 -1.56 1.79 -15.15
CA VAL A 40 -2.63 2.43 -14.38
C VAL A 40 -3.58 3.18 -15.31
N TYR A 41 -4.82 3.37 -14.87
CA TYR A 41 -5.88 3.99 -15.67
C TYR A 41 -6.34 5.26 -14.99
N VAL A 42 -6.00 6.41 -15.59
CA VAL A 42 -6.22 7.73 -15.01
C VAL A 42 -7.53 8.30 -15.54
N ILE A 43 -8.42 8.67 -14.65
CA ILE A 43 -9.60 9.46 -14.98
C ILE A 43 -9.30 10.90 -14.54
N GLU A 44 -9.17 11.79 -15.52
CA GLU A 44 -8.83 13.19 -15.28
C GLU A 44 -9.79 13.83 -14.28
N GLY A 45 -9.25 14.39 -13.18
CA GLY A 45 -10.04 15.01 -12.11
C GLY A 45 -10.76 14.05 -11.15
N HIS A 46 -10.75 12.74 -11.40
CA HIS A 46 -11.53 11.77 -10.59
C HIS A 46 -10.68 10.70 -9.89
N GLY A 47 -9.47 10.40 -10.38
CA GLY A 47 -8.52 9.50 -9.70
C GLY A 47 -7.90 8.45 -10.60
N VAL A 48 -7.42 7.38 -9.98
CA VAL A 48 -6.71 6.28 -10.66
C VAL A 48 -7.35 4.94 -10.32
N ILE A 49 -7.52 4.11 -11.34
CA ILE A 49 -8.09 2.77 -11.25
C ILE A 49 -7.06 1.74 -11.73
N ASN A 50 -7.14 0.54 -11.18
CA ASN A 50 -6.24 -0.60 -11.45
C ASN A 50 -6.63 -1.45 -12.67
N HIS A 51 -7.67 -1.09 -13.41
CA HIS A 51 -8.19 -1.81 -14.57
C HIS A 51 -8.76 -0.84 -15.61
N ALA A 52 -8.91 -1.33 -16.85
CA ALA A 52 -9.47 -0.53 -17.94
C ALA A 52 -10.89 -0.08 -17.61
N TYR A 53 -11.15 1.22 -17.77
CA TYR A 53 -12.44 1.83 -17.46
C TYR A 53 -12.82 2.85 -18.55
N PRO A 54 -14.09 2.93 -18.98
CA PRO A 54 -14.51 3.90 -19.99
C PRO A 54 -14.12 5.34 -19.63
N GLY A 55 -13.46 6.03 -20.56
CA GLY A 55 -12.98 7.40 -20.35
C GLY A 55 -11.67 7.52 -19.57
N ALA A 56 -11.11 6.42 -19.07
CA ALA A 56 -9.79 6.42 -18.44
C ALA A 56 -8.66 6.33 -19.48
N ILE A 57 -7.58 7.06 -19.25
CA ILE A 57 -6.37 7.01 -20.06
C ILE A 57 -5.40 6.02 -19.42
N LYS A 58 -4.98 5.01 -20.18
CA LYS A 58 -3.95 4.08 -19.75
C LYS A 58 -2.58 4.75 -19.79
N VAL A 59 -1.88 4.76 -18.67
CA VAL A 59 -0.50 5.23 -18.56
C VAL A 59 0.37 4.16 -17.91
N PHE A 60 1.68 4.21 -18.16
CA PHE A 60 2.65 3.26 -17.63
C PHE A 60 3.48 3.92 -16.54
N LEU A 61 3.27 3.47 -15.30
CA LEU A 61 3.96 3.96 -14.11
C LEU A 61 5.34 3.29 -13.97
N PRO A 62 6.45 4.04 -13.98
CA PRO A 62 7.77 3.51 -13.67
C PRO A 62 7.74 2.75 -12.33
N THR A 63 8.17 1.49 -12.35
CA THR A 63 8.06 0.58 -11.20
C THR A 63 9.38 -0.12 -10.96
N ASP A 64 10.00 0.11 -9.81
CA ASP A 64 11.18 -0.64 -9.38
C ASP A 64 10.79 -1.87 -8.55
N ASN A 65 11.25 -3.05 -8.98
CA ASN A 65 11.09 -4.33 -8.27
C ASN A 65 12.43 -4.89 -7.81
N SER A 66 13.40 -4.02 -7.51
CA SER A 66 14.73 -4.48 -7.10
C SER A 66 14.70 -5.23 -5.77
N TYR A 67 13.78 -4.88 -4.87
CA TYR A 67 13.46 -5.70 -3.71
C TYR A 67 12.50 -6.85 -4.09
N LYS A 68 12.99 -8.09 -4.02
CA LYS A 68 12.26 -9.30 -4.47
C LYS A 68 11.76 -10.22 -3.34
N ASP A 69 12.18 -9.97 -2.09
CA ASP A 69 11.84 -10.84 -0.96
C ASP A 69 10.45 -10.55 -0.38
N TYR A 70 10.01 -11.36 0.58
CA TYR A 70 8.74 -11.23 1.30
C TYR A 70 8.97 -10.90 2.80
N PRO A 71 8.12 -10.05 3.42
CA PRO A 71 7.05 -9.27 2.80
C PRO A 71 7.59 -7.99 2.13
N GLY A 72 6.91 -7.55 1.06
CA GLY A 72 7.20 -6.26 0.45
C GLY A 72 5.96 -5.54 -0.06
N CYS A 73 5.97 -4.21 0.02
CA CYS A 73 4.90 -3.34 -0.45
C CYS A 73 5.47 -2.20 -1.29
N TYR A 74 4.63 -1.42 -1.97
CA TYR A 74 5.08 -0.36 -2.88
C TYR A 74 4.89 1.02 -2.25
N ILE A 75 5.94 1.82 -2.28
CA ILE A 75 5.86 3.26 -2.02
C ILE A 75 5.76 4.00 -3.35
N ALA A 76 5.00 5.09 -3.38
CA ALA A 76 4.96 6.04 -4.46
C ALA A 76 6.09 7.04 -4.34
N CYS A 77 6.60 7.54 -5.46
CA CYS A 77 7.43 8.75 -5.51
C CYS A 77 6.60 9.90 -6.07
N TYR A 78 6.44 10.95 -5.28
CA TYR A 78 5.66 12.15 -5.59
C TYR A 78 6.56 13.34 -5.82
N SER A 79 6.11 14.31 -6.61
CA SER A 79 6.77 15.61 -6.77
C SER A 79 5.78 16.70 -7.15
N HIS A 80 6.20 17.95 -6.98
CA HIS A 80 5.47 19.14 -7.43
C HIS A 80 5.62 19.41 -8.94
N ASN A 81 6.54 18.71 -9.61
CA ASN A 81 6.68 18.79 -11.06
C ASN A 81 5.61 17.94 -11.77
N GLN A 82 5.44 18.16 -13.07
CA GLN A 82 4.59 17.31 -13.90
C GLN A 82 5.16 15.88 -13.93
N GLY A 83 4.33 14.89 -13.58
CA GLY A 83 4.69 13.48 -13.55
C GLY A 83 3.88 12.63 -14.53
N VAL A 84 3.78 11.34 -14.24
CA VAL A 84 3.00 10.37 -15.04
C VAL A 84 1.52 10.71 -15.00
N TYR A 85 1.03 11.10 -13.82
CA TYR A 85 -0.32 11.62 -13.62
C TYR A 85 -0.38 12.48 -12.35
N ALA A 86 -1.34 13.40 -12.30
CA ALA A 86 -1.59 14.26 -11.16
C ALA A 86 -2.60 13.62 -10.18
N ILE A 87 -2.34 13.75 -8.88
CA ILE A 87 -3.30 13.43 -7.80
C ILE A 87 -3.90 14.69 -7.15
N SER A 88 -3.34 15.86 -7.47
CA SER A 88 -3.88 17.18 -7.12
C SER A 88 -3.31 18.22 -8.10
N SER A 89 -3.73 19.48 -7.98
CA SER A 89 -3.19 20.59 -8.79
C SER A 89 -1.68 20.83 -8.62
N THR A 90 -1.08 20.32 -7.54
CA THR A 90 0.33 20.57 -7.22
C THR A 90 1.13 19.30 -6.96
N ILE A 91 0.57 18.10 -7.13
CA ILE A 91 1.25 16.85 -6.81
C ILE A 91 1.01 15.83 -7.92
N SER A 92 2.11 15.33 -8.47
CA SER A 92 2.11 14.25 -9.46
C SER A 92 2.82 13.02 -8.93
N VAL A 93 2.42 11.85 -9.43
CA VAL A 93 3.12 10.59 -9.23
C VAL A 93 4.18 10.43 -10.30
N MET A 94 5.41 10.15 -9.87
CA MET A 94 6.59 9.99 -10.72
C MET A 94 6.92 8.53 -11.00
N GLY A 95 6.58 7.65 -10.06
CA GLY A 95 6.87 6.22 -10.13
C GLY A 95 6.54 5.54 -8.81
N GLN A 96 6.88 4.27 -8.71
CA GLN A 96 6.73 3.46 -7.51
C GLN A 96 7.90 2.51 -7.32
N ILE A 97 8.16 2.13 -6.07
CA ILE A 97 9.29 1.29 -5.69
C ILE A 97 8.83 0.25 -4.68
N ARG A 98 9.14 -1.02 -4.93
CA ARG A 98 8.92 -2.09 -3.95
C ARG A 98 9.97 -2.00 -2.86
N VAL A 99 9.54 -2.05 -1.61
CA VAL A 99 10.41 -2.03 -0.43
C VAL A 99 10.03 -3.14 0.54
N LYS A 100 10.97 -3.51 1.42
CA LYS A 100 10.67 -4.38 2.55
C LYS A 100 9.63 -3.72 3.44
N GLY A 101 8.54 -4.42 3.71
CA GLY A 101 7.38 -3.88 4.42
C GLY A 101 6.13 -4.66 4.08
N GLN A 102 4.99 -4.18 4.55
CA GLN A 102 3.70 -4.79 4.26
C GLN A 102 2.63 -3.71 4.11
N TYR A 103 1.59 -4.01 3.35
CA TYR A 103 0.37 -3.23 3.38
C TYR A 103 -0.35 -3.44 4.71
N GLU A 104 -0.73 -2.33 5.35
CA GLU A 104 -1.73 -2.29 6.41
C GLU A 104 -2.92 -1.49 5.86
N ALA A 105 -4.04 -2.20 5.64
CA ALA A 105 -5.09 -1.75 4.74
C ALA A 105 -4.48 -1.33 3.38
N ARG A 106 -4.75 -0.10 2.91
CA ARG A 106 -4.23 0.44 1.66
C ARG A 106 -2.83 1.08 1.75
N ILE A 107 -2.21 1.12 2.93
CA ILE A 107 -0.97 1.88 3.14
C ILE A 107 0.21 0.92 3.22
N CYS A 108 1.18 1.05 2.32
CA CYS A 108 2.47 0.39 2.45
C CYS A 108 3.19 0.95 3.68
N GLN A 109 3.48 0.07 4.63
CA GLN A 109 4.23 0.33 5.86
C GLN A 109 5.63 -0.29 5.72
N PRO A 110 6.67 0.49 5.33
CA PRO A 110 8.02 -0.04 5.24
C PRO A 110 8.51 -0.56 6.59
N ASP A 111 9.36 -1.58 6.57
CA ASP A 111 9.95 -2.17 7.78
C ASP A 111 10.65 -1.08 8.62
N ARG A 112 10.38 -1.06 9.93
CA ARG A 112 10.81 -0.03 10.91
C ARG A 112 10.18 1.37 10.77
N TYR A 113 9.26 1.55 9.83
CA TYR A 113 8.51 2.80 9.61
C TYR A 113 6.99 2.66 9.78
N LYS A 114 6.53 1.58 10.42
CA LYS A 114 5.12 1.38 10.74
C LYS A 114 4.53 2.60 11.45
N ASN A 115 3.40 3.10 10.95
CA ASN A 115 2.67 4.27 11.43
C ASN A 115 3.49 5.57 11.43
N LYS A 116 4.57 5.64 10.65
CA LYS A 116 5.37 6.86 10.50
C LYS A 116 5.11 7.50 9.14
N ASP A 117 5.15 8.83 9.12
CA ASP A 117 5.18 9.58 7.89
C ASP A 117 6.53 9.38 7.18
N ILE A 118 6.50 8.68 6.05
CA ILE A 118 7.71 8.42 5.23
C ILE A 118 8.05 9.57 4.28
N SER A 119 7.18 10.56 4.11
CA SER A 119 7.38 11.69 3.20
C SER A 119 8.54 12.60 3.60
N THR A 120 8.83 12.65 4.90
CA THR A 120 9.91 13.45 5.49
C THR A 120 11.22 12.68 5.65
N VAL A 121 11.22 11.36 5.43
CA VAL A 121 12.37 10.50 5.67
C VAL A 121 13.35 10.54 4.49
N ASN A 122 14.55 11.08 4.72
CA ASN A 122 15.58 11.27 3.69
C ASN A 122 15.96 9.98 2.95
N ARG A 123 15.98 8.83 3.62
CA ARG A 123 16.28 7.54 2.99
C ARG A 123 15.34 7.23 1.81
N PHE A 124 14.05 7.54 1.95
CA PHE A 124 13.09 7.27 0.87
C PHE A 124 13.13 8.34 -0.22
N LYS A 125 13.51 9.58 0.10
CA LYS A 125 13.81 10.62 -0.92
C LYS A 125 14.98 10.20 -1.80
N GLN A 126 16.07 9.74 -1.17
CA GLN A 126 17.24 9.21 -1.88
C GLN A 126 16.87 8.00 -2.73
N LEU A 127 16.10 7.06 -2.17
CA LEU A 127 15.62 5.90 -2.92
C LEU A 127 14.79 6.31 -4.15
N CYS A 128 13.90 7.29 -4.03
CA CYS A 128 13.18 7.84 -5.18
C CYS A 128 14.12 8.44 -6.22
N ALA A 129 15.11 9.24 -5.81
CA ALA A 129 16.08 9.84 -6.71
C ALA A 129 16.97 8.82 -7.42
N GLU A 130 17.30 7.71 -6.76
CA GLU A 130 18.12 6.63 -7.32
C GLU A 130 17.35 5.74 -8.31
N LYS A 131 16.08 5.45 -8.04
CA LYS A 131 15.32 4.44 -8.78
C LYS A 131 14.38 5.01 -9.83
N ILE A 132 13.93 6.24 -9.66
CA ILE A 132 12.97 6.89 -10.55
C ILE A 132 13.67 8.06 -11.27
N PRO A 133 13.94 7.96 -12.59
CA PRO A 133 14.73 8.98 -13.31
C PRO A 133 14.21 10.41 -13.21
N SER A 134 12.88 10.58 -13.13
CA SER A 134 12.24 11.89 -12.97
C SER A 134 12.41 12.50 -11.57
N CYS A 135 12.93 11.74 -10.60
CA CYS A 135 13.13 12.15 -9.21
C CYS A 135 14.56 12.55 -8.84
N HIS A 136 15.44 12.71 -9.84
CA HIS A 136 16.83 13.11 -9.63
C HIS A 136 16.97 14.39 -8.76
N ASN A 137 18.14 14.57 -8.15
CA ASN A 137 18.44 15.69 -7.25
C ASN A 137 17.48 15.81 -6.04
N ASN A 138 16.93 14.69 -5.56
CA ASN A 138 15.98 14.66 -4.44
C ASN A 138 14.74 15.55 -4.67
N SER A 139 14.30 15.67 -5.91
CA SER A 139 13.11 16.46 -6.30
C SER A 139 11.78 15.78 -5.95
N CYS A 140 11.83 14.58 -5.36
CA CYS A 140 10.68 13.78 -4.97
C CYS A 140 10.68 13.43 -3.47
N TRP A 141 9.51 13.05 -2.98
CA TRP A 141 9.31 12.40 -1.69
C TRP A 141 8.51 11.11 -1.84
N ALA A 142 8.57 10.25 -0.83
CA ALA A 142 7.84 8.99 -0.83
C ALA A 142 6.52 9.07 -0.08
N GLY A 143 5.54 8.24 -0.44
CA GLY A 143 4.37 7.99 0.39
C GLY A 143 3.80 6.58 0.19
N GLY A 144 3.14 6.07 1.23
CA GLY A 144 2.68 4.67 1.28
C GLY A 144 1.25 4.45 0.78
N ASP A 145 0.50 5.50 0.47
CA ASP A 145 -0.90 5.36 0.02
C ASP A 145 -0.99 4.91 -1.44
N THR A 146 -0.79 3.61 -1.64
CA THR A 146 -0.68 2.98 -2.96
C THR A 146 -1.57 1.76 -3.11
N GLY A 147 -2.08 1.18 -2.02
CA GLY A 147 -2.88 -0.05 -2.06
C GLY A 147 -4.14 0.04 -2.91
N GLY A 148 -4.72 1.25 -3.00
CA GLY A 148 -5.86 1.52 -3.89
C GLY A 148 -5.55 1.29 -5.37
N TRP A 149 -4.29 1.47 -5.81
CA TRP A 149 -3.86 1.21 -7.19
C TRP A 149 -3.87 -0.26 -7.57
N PHE A 150 -4.01 -1.16 -6.60
CA PHE A 150 -3.95 -2.60 -6.81
C PHE A 150 -5.24 -3.30 -6.37
N GLY A 151 -6.26 -2.53 -5.95
CA GLY A 151 -7.54 -3.07 -5.49
C GLY A 151 -7.53 -3.56 -4.04
N ILE A 152 -6.56 -3.12 -3.23
CA ILE A 152 -6.54 -3.36 -1.79
C ILE A 152 -7.54 -2.39 -1.14
N GLN A 153 -8.58 -2.91 -0.50
CA GLN A 153 -9.62 -2.17 0.21
C GLN A 153 -9.48 -2.35 1.72
#